data_AF-A0A7J3FLM7-F1
#
_entry.id   AF-A0A7J3FLM7-F1
#
_cell.length_a   1.000
_cell.length_b   1.000
_cell.length_c   1.000
_cell.angle_alpha   90.00
_cell.angle_beta   90.00
_cell.angle_gamma   90.00
#
_symmetry.space_group_name_H-M   'P 1'
#
loop_
_entity.id
_entity.type
_entity.pdbx_description
1 polymer ?
#
loop_
_entity_poly.entity_id
_entity_poly.type
_entity_poly.pdbx_seq_one_letter_code
_entity_poly.pdbx_strand_id
1 'polypeptide(L)'
;MSSAATAAVSFFIDQSFASVICAIVLGIVISPYWSLLTTIVQESVPEENISTATGIAQTIGLLGSAVGPVISGALILVLGISYALLLSVVLPSILCGLIMLL
;
A
#
# COMPACT_ATOMS: atom_id res chain seq x y z
N MET A 1 -5.76 4.27 4.49
CA MET A 1 -4.60 3.93 3.61
C MET A 1 -4.87 4.21 2.12
N SER A 2 -6.14 4.19 1.65
CA SER A 2 -6.53 4.57 0.26
C SER A 2 -6.29 6.07 -0.12
N SER A 3 -6.23 6.97 0.86
CA SER A 3 -6.11 8.42 0.62
C SER A 3 -4.75 8.90 0.10
N ALA A 4 -3.65 8.23 0.45
CA ALA A 4 -2.30 8.66 0.06
C ALA A 4 -1.96 8.28 -1.40
N ALA A 5 -2.37 7.09 -1.85
CA ALA A 5 -2.24 6.66 -3.25
C ALA A 5 -3.10 7.50 -4.19
N THR A 6 -4.30 7.83 -3.74
CA THR A 6 -5.20 8.78 -4.41
C THR A 6 -4.52 10.14 -4.59
N ALA A 7 -3.99 10.72 -3.51
CA ALA A 7 -3.33 12.03 -3.54
C ALA A 7 -2.07 12.05 -4.42
N ALA A 8 -1.28 10.97 -4.42
CA ALA A 8 -0.11 10.83 -5.26
C ALA A 8 -0.47 10.91 -6.75
N VAL A 9 -1.50 10.17 -7.18
CA VAL A 9 -1.94 10.13 -8.58
C VAL A 9 -2.61 11.45 -9.00
N SER A 10 -3.38 12.07 -8.11
CA SER A 10 -3.97 13.41 -8.33
C SER A 10 -2.95 14.55 -8.39
N PHE A 11 -1.72 14.34 -7.92
CA PHE A 11 -0.64 15.34 -8.03
C PHE A 11 0.08 15.30 -9.39
N PHE A 12 0.02 14.16 -10.09
CA PHE A 12 0.67 13.97 -11.40
C PHE A 12 -0.26 14.13 -12.60
N ILE A 13 -1.55 13.89 -12.41
CA ILE A 13 -2.58 14.14 -13.41
C ILE A 13 -3.18 15.50 -13.07
N ASP A 14 -3.12 16.46 -14.00
CA ASP A 14 -3.85 17.74 -13.92
C ASP A 14 -5.23 17.55 -13.26
N GLN A 15 -5.73 18.55 -12.51
CA GLN A 15 -7.03 18.60 -11.80
C GLN A 15 -8.24 18.27 -12.71
N SER A 16 -8.28 17.02 -13.15
CA SER A 16 -9.12 16.48 -14.20
C SER A 16 -9.83 15.27 -13.62
N PHE A 17 -11.03 15.04 -14.13
CA PHE A 17 -11.90 13.92 -13.77
C PHE A 17 -11.18 12.56 -13.85
N ALA A 18 -10.14 12.43 -14.69
CA ALA A 18 -9.29 11.26 -14.81
C ALA A 18 -8.55 10.89 -13.50
N SER A 19 -8.10 11.86 -12.72
CA SER A 19 -7.41 11.60 -11.45
C SER A 19 -8.32 10.94 -10.42
N VAL A 20 -9.59 11.36 -10.38
CA VAL A 20 -10.63 10.80 -9.50
C VAL A 20 -10.96 9.37 -9.91
N ILE A 21 -11.07 9.10 -11.22
CA ILE A 21 -11.30 7.75 -11.72
C ILE A 21 -10.12 6.83 -11.35
N CYS A 22 -8.88 7.27 -11.57
CA CYS A 22 -7.70 6.49 -11.17
C CYS A 22 -7.66 6.24 -9.65
N ALA A 23 -8.02 7.23 -8.84
CA ALA A 23 -8.10 7.09 -7.39
C ALA A 23 -9.16 6.05 -6.96
N ILE A 24 -10.34 6.07 -7.57
CA ILE A 24 -11.41 5.11 -7.31
C ILE A 24 -10.94 3.70 -7.68
N VAL A 25 -10.37 3.53 -8.88
CA VAL A 25 -9.86 2.23 -9.36
C VAL A 25 -8.77 1.70 -8.43
N LEU A 26 -7.78 2.52 -8.08
CA LEU A 26 -6.72 2.13 -7.15
C LEU A 26 -7.26 1.84 -5.75
N GLY A 27 -8.21 2.63 -5.27
CA GLY A 27 -8.87 2.42 -3.99
C GLY A 27 -9.58 1.07 -3.93
N ILE A 28 -10.30 0.69 -4.99
CA ILE A 28 -10.99 -0.61 -5.08
C ILE A 28 -9.99 -1.77 -5.12
N VAL A 29 -8.90 -1.63 -5.87
CA VAL A 29 -7.87 -2.68 -5.99
C VAL A 29 -7.06 -2.86 -4.70
N ILE A 30 -6.76 -1.77 -4.00
CA ILE A 30 -5.96 -1.78 -2.77
C ILE A 30 -6.80 -2.12 -1.53
N SER A 31 -8.11 -1.82 -1.54
CA SER A 31 -9.00 -2.07 -0.39
C SER A 31 -8.98 -3.53 0.12
N PRO A 32 -9.08 -4.57 -0.73
CA PRO A 32 -9.08 -5.95 -0.26
C PRO A 32 -7.68 -6.49 0.09
N TYR A 33 -6.59 -5.78 -0.25
CA TYR A 33 -5.22 -6.27 -0.09
C TYR A 33 -4.94 -6.75 1.33
N TRP A 34 -5.32 -5.96 2.33
CA TRP A 34 -5.06 -6.28 3.72
C TRP A 34 -5.81 -7.54 4.18
N SER A 35 -7.07 -7.66 3.75
CA SER A 35 -7.91 -8.82 4.05
C SER A 35 -7.38 -10.08 3.37
N LEU A 36 -7.01 -10.00 2.08
CA LEU A 36 -6.43 -11.11 1.32
C LEU A 36 -5.10 -11.56 1.92
N LEU A 37 -4.21 -10.63 2.27
CA LEU A 37 -2.93 -10.95 2.91
C LEU A 37 -3.14 -11.66 4.25
N THR A 38 -4.11 -11.21 5.04
CA THR A 38 -4.44 -11.86 6.32
C THR A 38 -4.97 -13.26 6.08
N THR A 39 -5.88 -13.47 5.13
CA THR A 39 -6.39 -14.79 4.77
C THR A 39 -5.27 -15.74 4.33
N ILE A 40 -4.38 -15.29 3.43
CA ILE A 40 -3.24 -16.10 2.95
C ILE A 40 -2.35 -16.53 4.13
N VAL A 41 -2.04 -15.61 5.04
CA VAL A 41 -1.24 -15.92 6.24
C VAL A 41 -1.93 -16.95 7.14
N GLN A 42 -3.25 -16.85 7.30
CA GLN A 42 -4.03 -17.76 8.14
C GLN A 42 -4.17 -19.15 7.51
N GLU A 43 -4.35 -19.25 6.19
CA GLU A 43 -4.45 -20.53 5.48
C GLU A 43 -3.09 -21.24 5.34
N SER A 44 -1.99 -20.52 5.47
CA SER A 44 -0.63 -21.09 5.35
C SER A 44 -0.11 -21.75 6.63
N VAL A 45 -0.85 -21.69 7.74
CA VAL A 45 -0.42 -22.18 9.05
C VAL A 45 -1.49 -23.09 9.68
N PRO A 46 -1.12 -24.05 10.56
CA PRO A 46 -2.10 -24.86 11.29
C PRO A 46 -2.95 -23.99 12.23
N GLU A 47 -4.17 -24.44 12.54
CA GLU A 47 -5.18 -23.69 13.31
C GLU A 47 -4.65 -23.14 14.65
N GLU A 48 -3.79 -23.92 15.30
CA GLU A 48 -3.12 -23.60 16.57
C GLU A 48 -2.29 -22.30 16.49
N ASN A 49 -1.77 -21.98 15.31
CA ASN A 49 -0.82 -20.89 15.07
C ASN A 49 -1.43 -19.70 14.32
N ILE A 50 -2.70 -19.76 13.92
CA ILE A 50 -3.40 -18.69 13.17
C ILE A 50 -3.31 -17.35 13.90
N SER A 51 -3.54 -17.34 15.22
CA SER A 51 -3.49 -16.12 16.03
C SER A 51 -2.09 -15.51 16.06
N THR A 52 -1.06 -16.34 16.24
CA THR A 52 0.35 -15.92 16.26
C THR A 52 0.79 -15.39 14.90
N ALA A 53 0.47 -16.10 13.81
CA ALA A 53 0.79 -15.69 12.45
C ALA A 53 0.11 -14.36 12.08
N THR A 54 -1.17 -14.21 12.45
CA THR A 54 -1.91 -12.94 12.28
C THR A 54 -1.26 -11.82 13.08
N GLY A 55 -0.90 -12.07 14.34
CA GLY A 55 -0.23 -11.08 15.19
C GLY A 55 1.11 -10.59 14.63
N ILE A 56 1.92 -11.51 14.08
CA ILE A 56 3.18 -11.18 13.41
C ILE A 56 2.91 -10.29 12.18
N ALA A 57 1.96 -10.69 11.32
CA ALA A 57 1.60 -9.91 10.13
C ALA A 57 1.13 -8.48 10.49
N GLN A 58 0.29 -8.36 11.52
CA GLN A 58 -0.16 -7.05 12.05
C GLN A 58 0.99 -6.21 12.60
N THR A 59 1.91 -6.83 13.34
CA THR A 59 3.09 -6.15 13.92
C THR A 59 4.00 -5.61 12.82
N ILE A 60 4.24 -6.39 11.77
CA ILE A 60 5.02 -5.95 10.60
C ILE A 60 4.31 -4.79 9.89
N GLY A 61 2.97 -4.86 9.74
CA GLY A 61 2.19 -3.76 9.16
C GLY A 61 2.29 -2.46 9.95
N LEU A 62 2.23 -2.54 11.29
CA LEU A 62 2.42 -1.40 12.17
C LEU A 62 3.84 -0.82 12.05
N LEU A 63 4.85 -1.69 11.98
CA LEU A 63 6.23 -1.28 11.76
C LEU A 63 6.37 -0.52 10.43
N GLY A 64 5.79 -1.07 9.36
CA GLY A 64 5.74 -0.44 8.04
C GLY A 64 5.03 0.92 8.07
N SER A 65 3.95 1.06 8.83
CA SER A 65 3.26 2.35 9.00
C SER A 65 4.07 3.38 9.78
N ALA A 66 4.92 2.95 10.71
CA ALA A 66 5.79 3.85 11.48
C ALA A 66 7.02 4.29 10.66
N VAL A 67 7.63 3.36 9.92
CA VAL A 67 8.86 3.60 9.16
C VAL A 67 8.57 4.23 7.79
N GLY A 68 7.43 3.94 7.18
CA GLY A 68 7.03 4.42 5.86
C GLY A 68 7.07 5.95 5.69
N PRO A 69 6.49 6.75 6.60
CA PRO A 69 6.57 8.22 6.54
C PRO A 69 8.00 8.76 6.64
N VAL A 70 8.87 8.11 7.42
CA VAL A 70 10.27 8.53 7.58
C VAL A 70 11.05 8.30 6.29
N ILE A 71 10.89 7.12 5.68
CA ILE A 71 11.52 6.80 4.39
C ILE A 71 10.99 7.74 3.30
N SER A 72 9.67 7.94 3.22
CA SER A 72 9.04 8.82 2.24
C SER A 72 9.51 10.27 2.40
N GLY A 73 9.57 10.78 3.63
CA GLY A 73 10.10 12.12 3.92
C GLY A 73 11.55 12.29 3.51
N ALA A 74 12.40 11.29 3.77
CA ALA A 74 13.79 11.31 3.32
C ALA A 74 13.91 11.31 1.79
N LEU A 75 13.08 10.51 1.10
CA LEU A 75 13.04 10.49 -0.37
C LEU A 75 12.59 11.84 -0.94
N ILE A 76 11.63 12.52 -0.32
CA ILE A 76 11.17 13.86 -0.74
C ILE A 76 12.34 14.86 -0.70
N LEU A 77 13.17 14.81 0.34
CA LEU A 77 14.31 15.72 0.50
C LEU A 77 15.40 15.51 -0.55
N VAL A 78 15.58 14.29 -1.04
CA VAL A 78 16.65 13.93 -2.00
C VAL A 78 16.20 14.03 -3.45
N LEU A 79 15.00 13.54 -3.76
CA LEU A 79 14.51 13.35 -5.13
C LEU A 79 13.35 14.28 -5.50
N GLY A 80 12.84 15.06 -4.54
CA GLY A 80 11.63 15.85 -4.70
C GLY A 80 10.35 15.04 -4.56
N ILE A 81 9.24 15.76 -4.37
CA ILE A 81 7.91 15.19 -4.06
C ILE A 81 7.44 14.18 -5.12
N SER A 82 7.61 14.52 -6.39
CA SER A 82 7.15 13.69 -7.51
C SER A 82 7.74 12.27 -7.46
N TYR A 83 9.07 12.15 -7.47
CA TYR A 83 9.73 10.85 -7.48
C TYR A 83 9.54 10.07 -6.17
N ALA A 84 9.47 10.78 -5.04
CA ALA A 84 9.20 10.16 -3.75
C ALA A 84 7.81 9.51 -3.69
N LEU A 85 6.79 10.14 -4.28
CA LEU A 85 5.43 9.58 -4.36
C LEU A 85 5.37 8.35 -5.26
N LEU A 86 6.06 8.35 -6.40
CA LEU A 86 6.12 7.19 -7.29
C LEU A 86 6.74 5.97 -6.59
N LEU A 87 7.89 6.17 -5.93
CA LEU A 87 8.61 5.09 -5.26
C LEU A 87 7.93 4.60 -3.98
N SER A 88 7.32 5.49 -3.21
CA SER A 88 6.74 5.14 -1.90
C SER A 88 5.30 4.65 -1.99
N VAL A 89 4.60 4.94 -3.08
CA VAL A 89 3.16 4.69 -3.16
C VAL A 89 2.77 3.91 -4.41
N VAL A 90 3.17 4.37 -5.60
CA VAL A 90 2.74 3.72 -6.85
C VAL A 90 3.41 2.36 -7.03
N LEU A 91 4.73 2.31 -6.88
CA LEU A 91 5.52 1.09 -7.08
C LEU A 91 5.12 -0.04 -6.10
N PRO A 92 5.01 0.20 -4.78
CA PRO A 92 4.59 -0.84 -3.84
C PRO A 92 3.15 -1.30 -4.07
N SER A 93 2.25 -0.38 -4.46
CA SER A 93 0.84 -0.72 -4.74
C SER A 93 0.71 -1.64 -5.96
N ILE A 94 1.47 -1.37 -7.02
CA ILE A 94 1.49 -2.22 -8.22
C ILE A 94 2.09 -3.60 -7.91
N LEU A 95 3.23 -3.64 -7.19
CA LEU A 95 3.85 -4.91 -6.79
C LEU A 95 2.91 -5.75 -5.93
N CYS A 96 2.27 -5.15 -4.93
CA CYS A 96 1.31 -5.84 -4.06
C CYS A 96 0.10 -6.34 -4.84
N GLY A 97 -0.45 -5.53 -5.76
CA GLY A 97 -1.54 -5.95 -6.64
C GLY A 97 -1.16 -7.14 -7.53
N LEU A 98 0.07 -7.14 -8.08
CA LEU A 98 0.58 -8.25 -8.88
C LEU A 98 0.79 -9.53 -8.07
N ILE A 99 1.37 -9.42 -6.86
CA ILE A 99 1.59 -10.56 -5.98
C ILE A 99 0.27 -11.22 -5.59
N MET A 100 -0.80 -10.44 -5.38
CA MET A 100 -2.12 -10.98 -5.05
C MET A 100 -2.85 -11.60 -6.25
N LEU A 101 -2.44 -11.27 -7.48
CA LEU A 101 -2.99 -11.84 -8.71
C LEU A 101 -2.29 -13.15 -9.12
N LEU A 102 -1.10 -13.42 -8.60
CA LEU A 102 -0.31 -14.64 -8.83
C LEU A 102 -0.66 -15.73 -7.82
#